data_AF-A0A7C6EEX0-F1
#
_entry.id   AF-A0A7C6EEX0-F1
#
_cell.length_a   1.000
_cell.length_b   1.000
_cell.length_c   1.000
_cell.angle_alpha   90.00
_cell.angle_beta   90.00
_cell.angle_gamma   90.00
#
_symmetry.space_group_name_H-M   'P 1'
#
loop_
_entity.id
_entity.type
_entity.pdbx_description
1 polymer ?
#
loop_
_entity_poly.entity_id
_entity_poly.type
_entity_poly.pdbx_seq_one_letter_code
_entity_poly.pdbx_strand_id
1 'polypeptide(L)'
;MRTSISHSITLKNVAIKNKAVLAFLAVWFGIYLPRIFHFFNLGHVFLPMFLPITVVSLSLPLPYIIIVSSITPLLSNLLYGMPLLNTAIIMCGQLIIVGTSQRLLLHTRISRYAIVPISIFIERFLTLGVSILLPSLSISTKAVLMSYPGIIILTIVGLTTVRAFYID
;
A
#
# COMPACT_ATOMS: atom_id res chain seq x y z
N MET A 1 -17.55 36.17 -14.57
CA MET A 1 -17.84 35.44 -13.31
C MET A 1 -18.33 34.01 -13.55
N ARG A 2 -19.34 33.77 -14.42
CA ARG A 2 -19.85 32.41 -14.73
C ARG A 2 -18.79 31.46 -15.37
N THR A 3 -17.89 32.00 -16.18
CA THR A 3 -16.81 31.26 -16.87
C THR A 3 -15.69 30.80 -15.94
N SER A 4 -15.38 31.53 -14.86
CA SER A 4 -14.35 31.09 -13.90
C SER A 4 -14.88 30.01 -12.96
N ILE A 5 -16.18 30.03 -12.63
CA ILE A 5 -16.85 29.00 -11.83
C ILE A 5 -16.96 27.69 -12.63
N SER A 6 -17.32 27.74 -13.92
CA SER A 6 -17.36 26.53 -14.76
C SER A 6 -15.96 25.91 -14.95
N HIS A 7 -14.93 26.73 -15.09
CA HIS A 7 -13.56 26.26 -15.23
C HIS A 7 -13.04 25.60 -13.94
N SER A 8 -13.29 26.20 -12.76
CA SER A 8 -12.87 25.61 -11.47
C SER A 8 -13.56 24.28 -11.16
N ILE A 9 -14.85 24.15 -11.49
CA ILE A 9 -15.58 22.87 -11.38
C ILE A 9 -14.97 21.81 -12.30
N THR A 10 -14.63 22.18 -13.54
CA THR A 10 -14.03 21.27 -14.50
C THR A 10 -12.66 20.75 -14.02
N LEU A 11 -11.79 21.64 -13.53
CA LEU A 11 -10.49 21.27 -12.99
C LEU A 11 -10.61 20.34 -11.77
N LYS A 12 -11.55 20.63 -10.86
CA LYS A 12 -11.83 19.77 -9.71
C LYS A 12 -12.27 18.37 -10.14
N ASN A 13 -13.13 18.27 -11.16
CA ASN A 13 -13.60 17.00 -11.69
C ASN A 13 -12.48 16.18 -12.34
N VAL A 14 -11.59 16.82 -13.11
CA VAL A 14 -10.41 16.17 -13.68
C VAL A 14 -9.49 15.64 -12.58
N ALA A 15 -9.24 16.44 -11.54
CA ALA A 15 -8.42 16.01 -10.41
C ALA A 15 -9.02 14.83 -9.63
N ILE A 16 -10.35 14.80 -9.45
CA ILE A 16 -11.04 13.66 -8.81
C ILE A 16 -10.92 12.41 -9.70
N LYS A 17 -11.16 12.54 -11.01
CA LYS A 17 -11.05 11.44 -11.97
C LYS A 17 -9.66 10.81 -11.95
N ASN A 18 -8.60 11.62 -11.97
CA ASN A 18 -7.22 11.11 -11.97
C ASN A 18 -6.90 10.34 -10.69
N LYS A 19 -7.38 10.80 -9.53
CA LYS A 19 -7.21 10.09 -8.25
C LYS A 19 -7.94 8.75 -8.23
N ALA A 20 -9.17 8.72 -8.74
CA ALA A 20 -9.95 7.49 -8.84
C ALA A 20 -9.29 6.47 -9.78
N VAL A 21 -8.73 6.92 -10.92
CA VAL A 21 -7.99 6.06 -11.85
C VAL A 21 -6.76 5.46 -11.17
N LEU A 22 -5.97 6.27 -10.46
CA LEU A 22 -4.78 5.76 -9.75
C LEU A 22 -5.16 4.74 -8.66
N ALA A 23 -6.22 5.01 -7.91
CA ALA A 23 -6.74 4.09 -6.91
C ALA A 23 -7.22 2.76 -7.54
N PHE A 24 -7.96 2.83 -8.64
CA PHE A 24 -8.40 1.65 -9.39
C PHE A 24 -7.22 0.82 -9.89
N LEU A 25 -6.22 1.45 -10.50
CA LEU A 25 -5.00 0.78 -10.96
C LEU A 25 -4.26 0.11 -9.80
N ALA A 26 -4.19 0.74 -8.63
CA ALA A 26 -3.56 0.15 -7.46
C ALA A 26 -4.32 -1.08 -6.94
N VAL A 27 -5.65 -1.06 -6.92
CA VAL A 27 -6.46 -2.26 -6.62
C VAL A 27 -6.18 -3.35 -7.66
N TRP A 28 -6.17 -2.99 -8.94
CA TRP A 28 -5.92 -3.94 -10.03
C TRP A 28 -4.56 -4.62 -9.89
N PHE A 29 -3.47 -3.84 -9.79
CA PHE A 29 -2.13 -4.38 -9.57
C PHE A 29 -2.03 -5.10 -8.22
N GLY A 30 -2.70 -4.62 -7.19
CA GLY A 30 -2.74 -5.27 -5.88
C GLY A 30 -3.37 -6.66 -5.91
N ILE A 31 -4.26 -6.92 -6.86
CA ILE A 31 -4.88 -8.24 -7.04
C ILE A 31 -4.05 -9.14 -7.97
N TYR A 32 -3.56 -8.60 -9.09
CA TYR A 32 -2.89 -9.42 -10.11
C TYR A 32 -1.41 -9.65 -9.84
N LEU A 33 -0.70 -8.66 -9.28
CA LEU A 33 0.74 -8.77 -9.04
C LEU A 33 1.06 -9.91 -8.05
N PRO A 34 0.33 -10.09 -6.93
CA PRO A 34 0.57 -11.23 -6.04
C PRO A 34 0.45 -12.58 -6.72
N ARG A 35 -0.48 -12.75 -7.67
CA ARG A 35 -0.61 -14.01 -8.41
C ARG A 35 0.64 -14.32 -9.22
N ILE A 36 1.17 -13.33 -9.93
CA ILE A 36 2.38 -13.51 -10.74
C ILE A 36 3.53 -13.96 -9.83
N PHE A 37 3.71 -13.30 -8.68
CA PHE A 37 4.75 -13.69 -7.73
C PHE A 37 4.49 -15.06 -7.10
N HIS A 38 3.24 -15.41 -6.77
CA HIS A 38 2.91 -16.74 -6.25
C HIS A 38 3.14 -17.84 -7.29
N PHE A 39 2.90 -17.58 -8.58
CA PHE A 39 3.20 -18.52 -9.65
C PHE A 39 4.69 -18.92 -9.67
N PHE A 40 5.58 -17.99 -9.33
CA PHE A 40 7.03 -18.25 -9.20
C PHE A 40 7.47 -18.65 -7.78
N ASN A 41 6.55 -18.92 -6.84
CA ASN A 41 6.84 -19.15 -5.40
C ASN A 41 7.53 -17.98 -4.68
N LEU A 42 7.37 -16.77 -5.19
CA LEU A 42 8.00 -15.53 -4.73
C LEU A 42 7.06 -14.64 -3.89
N GLY A 43 5.79 -15.03 -3.73
CA GLY A 43 4.77 -14.20 -3.07
C GLY A 43 5.09 -13.80 -1.62
N HIS A 44 5.66 -14.72 -0.85
CA HIS A 44 6.04 -14.48 0.55
C HIS A 44 7.36 -13.67 0.70
N VAL A 45 8.15 -13.59 -0.37
CA VAL A 45 9.46 -12.91 -0.38
C VAL A 45 9.31 -11.43 -0.74
N PHE A 46 8.44 -11.11 -1.71
CA PHE A 46 8.42 -9.79 -2.33
C PHE A 46 7.30 -8.85 -1.89
N LEU A 47 6.40 -9.32 -1.01
CA LEU A 47 5.26 -8.52 -0.52
C LEU A 47 4.52 -7.78 -1.66
N PRO A 48 4.16 -8.47 -2.76
CA PRO A 48 3.78 -7.85 -4.03
C PRO A 48 2.59 -6.89 -3.90
N MET A 49 1.70 -7.11 -2.93
CA MET A 49 0.54 -6.24 -2.70
C MET A 49 0.89 -4.90 -2.03
N PHE A 50 2.04 -4.79 -1.34
CA PHE A 50 2.48 -3.55 -0.71
C PHE A 50 3.02 -2.52 -1.73
N LEU A 51 3.50 -3.00 -2.89
CA LEU A 51 4.03 -2.16 -3.97
C LEU A 51 3.01 -1.13 -4.48
N PRO A 52 1.84 -1.53 -5.00
CA PRO A 52 0.83 -0.58 -5.48
C PRO A 52 0.28 0.31 -4.36
N ILE A 53 0.20 -0.20 -3.13
CA ILE A 53 -0.23 0.59 -1.97
C ILE A 53 0.76 1.68 -1.64
N THR A 54 2.06 1.41 -1.73
CA THR A 54 3.09 2.43 -1.48
C THR A 54 3.03 3.55 -2.49
N VAL A 55 2.80 3.22 -3.77
CA VAL A 55 2.59 4.24 -4.82
C VAL A 55 1.38 5.12 -4.47
N VAL A 56 0.23 4.51 -4.18
CA VAL A 56 -1.00 5.26 -3.83
C VAL A 56 -0.85 6.06 -2.54
N SER A 57 -0.13 5.54 -1.56
CA SER A 57 0.03 6.19 -0.25
C SER A 57 0.85 7.47 -0.33
N LEU A 58 1.81 7.49 -1.25
CA LEU A 58 2.62 8.66 -1.53
C LEU A 58 1.93 9.65 -2.48
N SER A 59 0.94 9.21 -3.27
CA SER A 59 0.31 10.05 -4.30
C SER A 59 -1.11 10.54 -3.98
N LEU A 60 -1.87 9.82 -3.15
CA LEU A 60 -3.30 10.09 -2.90
C LEU A 60 -3.57 10.56 -1.45
N PRO A 61 -4.73 11.20 -1.21
CA PRO A 61 -5.14 11.57 0.15
C PRO A 61 -5.65 10.36 0.95
N LEU A 62 -5.60 10.46 2.28
CA LEU A 62 -5.93 9.39 3.25
C LEU A 62 -7.20 8.58 2.93
N PRO A 63 -8.35 9.16 2.52
CA PRO A 63 -9.54 8.36 2.26
C PRO A 63 -9.33 7.29 1.17
N TYR A 64 -8.61 7.64 0.10
CA TYR A 64 -8.31 6.69 -0.97
C TYR A 64 -7.38 5.59 -0.49
N ILE A 65 -6.39 5.94 0.35
CA ILE A 65 -5.42 4.98 0.91
C ILE A 65 -6.16 3.93 1.75
N ILE A 66 -7.01 4.38 2.68
CA ILE A 66 -7.76 3.48 3.56
C ILE A 66 -8.66 2.55 2.74
N ILE A 67 -9.40 3.10 1.76
CA ILE A 67 -10.30 2.32 0.90
C ILE A 67 -9.52 1.29 0.08
N VAL A 68 -8.47 1.71 -0.62
CA VAL A 68 -7.66 0.84 -1.49
C VAL A 68 -6.97 -0.24 -0.66
N SER A 69 -6.32 0.11 0.47
CA SER A 69 -5.65 -0.85 1.35
C SER A 69 -6.62 -1.87 1.98
N SER A 70 -7.87 -1.48 2.24
CA SER A 70 -8.88 -2.38 2.80
C SER A 70 -9.46 -3.32 1.75
N ILE A 71 -9.88 -2.77 0.61
CA ILE A 71 -10.62 -3.53 -0.40
C ILE A 71 -9.70 -4.49 -1.17
N THR A 72 -8.45 -4.10 -1.44
CA THR A 72 -7.52 -4.92 -2.24
C THR A 72 -7.34 -6.37 -1.73
N PRO A 73 -6.95 -6.62 -0.46
CA PRO A 73 -6.83 -7.99 0.07
C PRO A 73 -8.16 -8.76 0.06
N LEU A 74 -9.27 -8.09 0.43
CA LEU A 74 -10.59 -8.71 0.49
C LEU A 74 -11.09 -9.11 -0.89
N LEU A 75 -10.90 -8.24 -1.88
CA LEU A 75 -11.30 -8.50 -3.25
C LEU A 75 -10.40 -9.56 -3.90
N SER A 76 -9.11 -9.58 -3.58
CA SER A 76 -8.21 -10.67 -4.00
C SER A 76 -8.65 -12.02 -3.42
N ASN A 77 -8.99 -12.08 -2.13
CA ASN A 77 -9.52 -13.27 -1.50
C ASN A 77 -10.86 -13.70 -2.14
N LEU A 78 -11.78 -12.76 -2.36
CA LEU A 78 -13.09 -13.05 -2.95
C LEU A 78 -12.97 -13.64 -4.36
N LEU A 79 -12.12 -13.04 -5.20
CA LEU A 79 -12.00 -13.43 -6.60
C LEU A 79 -11.17 -14.72 -6.78
N TYR A 80 -10.21 -14.98 -5.89
CA TYR A 80 -9.15 -15.96 -6.15
C TYR A 80 -8.79 -16.85 -4.97
N GLY A 81 -9.46 -16.70 -3.84
CA GLY A 81 -9.23 -17.47 -2.62
C GLY A 81 -7.92 -17.14 -1.90
N MET A 82 -7.11 -16.20 -2.41
CA MET A 82 -5.82 -15.83 -1.85
C MET A 82 -5.70 -14.32 -1.64
N PRO A 83 -5.16 -13.86 -0.48
CA PRO A 83 -4.77 -14.67 0.69
C PRO A 83 -5.99 -15.28 1.40
N LEU A 84 -5.83 -16.28 2.27
CA LEU A 84 -6.93 -16.84 3.08
C LEU A 84 -7.67 -15.72 3.84
N LEU A 85 -8.97 -15.86 4.11
CA LEU A 85 -9.79 -14.76 4.65
C LEU A 85 -9.21 -14.16 5.94
N ASN A 86 -8.77 -14.99 6.89
CA ASN A 86 -8.14 -14.52 8.13
C ASN A 86 -6.88 -13.69 7.84
N THR A 87 -6.05 -14.15 6.91
CA THR A 87 -4.87 -13.42 6.45
C THR A 87 -5.24 -12.15 5.70
N ALA A 88 -6.30 -12.17 4.88
CA ALA A 88 -6.80 -11.00 4.16
C ALA A 88 -7.20 -9.88 5.13
N ILE A 89 -7.91 -10.21 6.22
CA ILE A 89 -8.32 -9.26 7.27
C ILE A 89 -7.09 -8.67 7.97
N ILE A 90 -6.10 -9.49 8.32
CA ILE A 90 -4.85 -9.00 8.92
C ILE A 90 -4.10 -8.08 7.93
N MET A 91 -4.05 -8.46 6.65
CA MET A 91 -3.40 -7.68 5.59
C MET A 91 -4.11 -6.34 5.34
N CYS A 92 -5.43 -6.24 5.51
CA CYS A 92 -6.11 -4.94 5.51
C CYS A 92 -5.46 -4.01 6.54
N GLY A 93 -5.32 -4.47 7.78
CA GLY A 93 -4.70 -3.71 8.86
C GLY A 93 -3.26 -3.32 8.53
N GLN A 94 -2.44 -4.26 8.07
CA GLN A 94 -1.04 -4.01 7.70
C GLN A 94 -0.92 -2.95 6.58
N LEU A 95 -1.70 -3.07 5.51
CA LEU A 95 -1.67 -2.14 4.40
C LEU A 95 -2.20 -0.75 4.76
N ILE A 96 -3.21 -0.68 5.64
CA ILE A 96 -3.69 0.61 6.18
C ILE A 96 -2.58 1.25 7.02
N ILE A 97 -1.93 0.50 7.92
CA ILE A 97 -0.85 1.02 8.77
C ILE A 97 0.32 1.53 7.92
N VAL A 98 0.81 0.75 6.95
CA VAL A 98 1.89 1.21 6.06
C VAL A 98 1.45 2.43 5.25
N GLY A 99 0.29 2.37 4.61
CA GLY A 99 -0.11 3.45 3.73
C GLY A 99 -0.39 4.77 4.48
N THR A 100 -1.07 4.67 5.62
CA THR A 100 -1.35 5.85 6.45
C THR A 100 -0.08 6.40 7.08
N SER A 101 0.83 5.55 7.57
CA SER A 101 2.12 6.02 8.11
C SER A 101 2.95 6.72 7.04
N GLN A 102 3.06 6.19 5.82
CA GLN A 102 3.74 6.87 4.71
C GLN A 102 3.13 8.26 4.45
N ARG A 103 1.80 8.33 4.39
CA ARG A 103 1.09 9.57 4.14
C ARG A 103 1.26 10.59 5.26
N LEU A 104 1.24 10.15 6.52
CA LEU A 104 1.45 11.01 7.68
C LEU A 104 2.89 11.51 7.76
N LEU A 105 3.87 10.63 7.51
CA LEU A 105 5.28 10.98 7.52
C LEU A 105 5.64 12.00 6.43
N LEU A 106 4.93 12.05 5.30
CA LEU A 106 5.07 13.11 4.28
C LEU A 106 4.75 14.52 4.84
N HIS A 107 3.96 14.61 5.91
CA HIS A 107 3.62 15.88 6.57
C HIS A 107 4.57 16.23 7.72
N THR A 108 5.63 15.46 7.94
CA THR A 108 6.65 15.69 8.96
C THR A 108 7.94 16.25 8.36
N ARG A 109 8.95 16.53 9.19
CA ARG A 109 10.30 16.94 8.75
C ARG A 109 11.20 15.77 8.32
N ILE A 110 10.66 14.55 8.30
CA ILE A 110 11.44 13.38 7.91
C ILE A 110 11.82 13.50 6.43
N SER A 111 13.06 13.14 6.12
CA SER A 111 13.54 13.07 4.74
C SER A 111 12.62 12.16 3.92
N ARG A 112 12.23 12.61 2.73
CA ARG A 112 11.31 11.86 1.86
C ARG A 112 11.86 10.46 1.51
N TYR A 113 13.18 10.32 1.50
CA TYR A 113 13.90 9.05 1.31
C TYR A 113 13.70 8.04 2.46
N ALA A 114 13.44 8.53 3.68
CA ALA A 114 13.30 7.70 4.87
C ALA A 114 11.85 7.28 5.16
N ILE A 115 10.87 7.86 4.47
CA ILE A 115 9.43 7.62 4.74
C ILE A 115 9.06 6.15 4.58
N VAL A 116 9.43 5.54 3.45
CA VAL A 116 9.09 4.15 3.14
C VAL A 116 9.76 3.16 4.11
N PRO A 117 11.09 3.19 4.36
CA PRO A 117 11.70 2.26 5.29
C PRO A 117 11.17 2.43 6.72
N ILE A 118 10.91 3.66 7.19
CA ILE A 118 10.33 3.90 8.53
C ILE A 118 8.91 3.33 8.61
N SER A 119 8.07 3.56 7.60
CA SER A 119 6.69 3.03 7.57
C SER A 119 6.64 1.50 7.62
N ILE A 120 7.55 0.83 6.90
CA ILE A 120 7.65 -0.63 6.91
C ILE A 120 8.13 -1.10 8.28
N PHE A 121 9.10 -0.41 8.89
CA PHE A 121 9.59 -0.77 10.21
C PHE A 121 8.48 -0.69 11.27
N ILE A 122 7.63 0.34 11.21
CA ILE A 122 6.45 0.48 12.07
C ILE A 122 5.50 -0.71 11.89
N GLU A 123 5.14 -1.07 10.66
CA GLU A 123 4.23 -2.20 10.43
C GLU A 123 4.86 -3.55 10.81
N ARG A 124 6.16 -3.73 10.62
CA ARG A 124 6.87 -4.95 11.02
C ARG A 124 6.89 -5.10 12.54
N PHE A 125 7.14 -4.02 13.27
CA PHE A 125 7.09 -4.03 14.74
C PHE A 125 5.69 -4.38 15.25
N LEU A 126 4.65 -3.80 14.66
CA LEU A 126 3.26 -4.09 15.02
C LEU A 126 2.86 -5.53 14.68
N THR A 127 3.25 -6.03 13.51
CA THR A 127 2.97 -7.41 13.09
C THR A 127 3.66 -8.42 13.99
N LEU A 128 4.91 -8.16 14.39
CA LEU A 128 5.63 -9.00 15.34
C LEU A 128 4.93 -9.00 16.70
N GLY A 129 4.52 -7.83 17.21
CA GLY A 129 3.76 -7.72 18.46
C GLY A 129 2.46 -8.53 18.43
N VAL A 130 1.67 -8.41 17.35
CA VAL A 130 0.43 -9.19 17.17
C VAL A 130 0.72 -10.69 17.10
N SER A 131 1.79 -11.11 16.41
CA SER A 131 2.13 -12.53 16.29
C SER A 131 2.50 -13.19 17.62
N ILE A 132 3.09 -12.43 18.55
CA ILE A 132 3.45 -12.91 19.90
C ILE A 132 2.23 -12.94 20.81
N LEU A 133 1.38 -11.90 20.75
CA LEU A 133 0.21 -11.75 21.64
C LEU A 133 -0.97 -12.63 21.22
N LEU A 134 -1.13 -12.88 19.91
CA LEU A 134 -2.22 -13.66 19.35
C LEU A 134 -1.69 -14.73 18.38
N PRO A 135 -1.03 -15.79 18.89
CA PRO A 135 -0.47 -16.87 18.06
C PRO A 135 -1.54 -17.63 17.26
N SER A 136 -2.81 -17.55 17.67
CA SER A 136 -3.96 -18.10 16.95
C SER A 136 -4.17 -17.50 15.54
N LEU A 137 -3.63 -16.31 15.25
CA LEU A 137 -3.75 -15.63 13.95
C LEU A 137 -2.80 -16.18 12.86
N SER A 138 -2.04 -17.25 13.15
CA SER A 138 -1.22 -17.99 12.17
C SER A 138 -0.19 -17.12 11.41
N ILE A 139 0.30 -16.05 12.03
CA ILE A 139 1.31 -15.16 11.43
C ILE A 139 2.68 -15.84 11.57
N SER A 140 3.27 -16.26 10.45
CA SER A 140 4.57 -16.93 10.44
C SER A 140 5.72 -15.94 10.69
N THR A 141 6.44 -16.12 11.79
CA THR A 141 7.66 -15.35 12.12
C THR A 141 8.77 -15.55 11.07
N LYS A 142 8.83 -16.73 10.44
CA LYS A 142 9.75 -17.01 9.31
C LYS A 142 9.40 -16.19 8.07
N ALA A 143 8.11 -15.97 7.80
CA ALA A 143 7.68 -15.15 6.66
C ALA A 143 8.10 -13.68 6.84
N VAL A 144 8.15 -13.18 8.09
CA VAL A 144 8.65 -11.83 8.38
C VAL A 144 10.13 -11.70 7.99
N LEU A 145 10.97 -12.67 8.37
CA LEU A 145 12.39 -12.66 8.02
C LEU A 145 12.63 -12.85 6.52
N MET A 146 11.81 -13.64 5.82
CA MET A 146 11.97 -13.84 4.38
C MET A 146 11.56 -12.62 3.54
N SER A 147 10.92 -11.63 4.14
CA SER A 147 10.35 -10.48 3.43
C SER A 147 11.34 -9.33 3.15
N TYR A 148 12.60 -9.42 3.61
CA TYR A 148 13.62 -8.38 3.39
C TYR A 148 13.87 -8.01 1.92
N PRO A 149 13.96 -8.96 0.97
CA PRO A 149 14.11 -8.62 -0.45
C PRO A 149 12.94 -7.79 -0.97
N GLY A 150 11.71 -8.12 -0.56
CA GLY A 150 10.52 -7.34 -0.85
C GLY A 150 10.58 -5.92 -0.27
N ILE A 151 11.09 -5.75 0.95
CA ILE A 151 11.28 -4.43 1.58
C ILE A 151 12.25 -3.55 0.78
N ILE A 152 13.33 -4.14 0.24
CA ILE A 152 14.29 -3.41 -0.61
C ILE A 152 13.59 -2.92 -1.88
N ILE A 153 12.87 -3.79 -2.59
CA ILE A 153 12.13 -3.40 -3.80
C ILE A 153 11.07 -2.34 -3.48
N LEU A 154 10.34 -2.51 -2.37
CA LEU A 154 9.33 -1.56 -1.93
C LEU A 154 9.94 -0.18 -1.66
N THR A 155 11.13 -0.15 -1.06
CA THR A 155 11.88 1.09 -0.81
C THR A 155 12.32 1.74 -2.12
N ILE A 156 12.79 0.97 -3.10
CA ILE A 156 13.15 1.47 -4.43
C ILE A 156 11.92 2.07 -5.13
N VAL A 157 10.78 1.38 -5.12
CA VAL A 157 9.53 1.87 -5.73
C VAL A 157 9.00 3.11 -5.02
N GLY A 158 9.06 3.12 -3.69
CA GLY A 158 8.70 4.29 -2.89
C GLY A 158 9.60 5.48 -3.21
N LEU A 159 10.91 5.26 -3.36
CA LEU A 159 11.89 6.27 -3.76
C LEU A 159 11.58 6.86 -5.15
N THR A 160 11.34 6.01 -6.14
CA THR A 160 10.98 6.48 -7.49
C THR A 160 9.67 7.26 -7.49
N THR A 161 8.70 6.85 -6.66
CA THR A 161 7.44 7.57 -6.50
C THR A 161 7.66 8.94 -5.85
N VAL A 162 8.44 9.00 -4.77
CA VAL A 162 8.78 10.28 -4.13
C VAL A 162 9.44 11.24 -5.13
N ARG A 163 10.41 10.76 -5.91
CA ARG A 163 11.08 11.58 -6.93
C ARG A 163 10.07 12.11 -7.95
N ALA A 164 9.25 11.23 -8.52
CA ALA A 164 8.28 11.60 -9.55
C ALA A 164 7.20 12.61 -9.11
N PHE A 165 6.88 12.70 -7.82
CA PHE A 165 5.80 13.56 -7.33
C PHE A 165 6.26 14.78 -6.53
N TYR A 166 7.52 14.82 -6.08
CA TYR A 166 7.93 15.77 -5.05
C TYR A 166 9.34 16.34 -5.21
N ILE A 167 10.13 15.84 -6.15
CA ILE A 167 11.49 16.30 -6.39
C ILE A 167 11.58 16.61 -7.89
N ASP A 168 11.18 17.83 -8.23
CA ASP A 168 11.48 18.50 -9.49
C ASP A 168 12.61 19.51 -9.25
#